data_AF-A0A914D7X9-F1
#
_entry.id   AF-A0A914D7X9-F1
#
_cell.length_a   1.000
_cell.length_b   1.000
_cell.length_c   1.000
_cell.angle_alpha   90.00
_cell.angle_beta   90.00
_cell.angle_gamma   90.00
#
_symmetry.space_group_name_H-M   'P 1'
#
loop_
_entity.id
_entity.type
_entity.pdbx_description
1 polymer ?
#
loop_
_entity_poly.entity_id
_entity_poly.type
_entity_poly.pdbx_seq_one_letter_code
_entity_poly.pdbx_strand_id
1 'polypeptide(L)'
;MIGLIHHSLKVMVLELFGLELWETVLRENNIDIDIEFAALEYYPDGPLVALVVSLSKNLGVSIDDCLYKFGVWIIPYLIENGYKEHISCLGGNLKV
;
A
#
# COMPACT_ATOMS: atom_id res chain seq x y z
N MET A 1 -9.77 -7.40 -1.07
CA MET A 1 -9.42 -6.12 -0.43
C MET A 1 -9.77 -4.96 -1.36
N ILE A 2 -10.18 -3.82 -0.79
CA ILE A 2 -10.57 -2.64 -1.56
C ILE A 2 -9.37 -2.02 -2.30
N GLY A 3 -9.60 -1.47 -3.49
CA GLY A 3 -8.57 -0.89 -4.35
C GLY A 3 -7.83 0.29 -3.75
N LEU A 4 -8.43 1.00 -2.78
CA LEU A 4 -7.75 2.04 -2.01
C LEU A 4 -6.44 1.54 -1.40
N ILE A 5 -6.39 0.30 -0.91
CA ILE A 5 -5.17 -0.24 -0.30
C ILE A 5 -4.12 -0.56 -1.37
N HIS A 6 -4.53 -1.09 -2.53
CA HIS A 6 -3.62 -1.33 -3.65
C HIS A 6 -3.03 -0.01 -4.18
N HIS A 7 -3.88 1.01 -4.34
CA HIS A 7 -3.47 2.35 -4.74
C HIS A 7 -2.52 2.98 -3.72
N SER A 8 -2.85 2.90 -2.42
CA SER A 8 -2.00 3.42 -1.34
C SER A 8 -0.63 2.74 -1.34
N LEU A 9 -0.57 1.42 -1.57
CA LEU A 9 0.70 0.69 -1.67
C LEU A 9 1.53 1.17 -2.86
N LYS A 10 0.92 1.33 -4.06
CA LYS A 10 1.58 1.91 -5.25
C LYS A 10 2.17 3.28 -4.93
N VAL A 11 1.37 4.18 -4.36
CA VAL A 11 1.82 5.55 -4.01
C VAL A 11 2.98 5.52 -3.02
N MET A 12 2.89 4.73 -1.94
CA MET A 12 3.99 4.60 -0.98
C MET A 12 5.29 4.14 -1.66
N VAL A 13 5.20 3.14 -2.54
CA VAL A 13 6.40 2.61 -3.22
C VAL A 13 6.99 3.66 -4.15
N LEU A 14 6.15 4.37 -4.92
CA LEU A 14 6.60 5.43 -5.81
C LEU A 14 7.25 6.59 -5.05
N GLU A 15 6.70 7.00 -3.91
CA GLU A 15 7.23 8.10 -3.09
C GLU A 15 8.55 7.73 -2.39
N LEU A 16 8.65 6.53 -1.83
CA LEU A 16 9.78 6.15 -0.98
C LEU A 16 10.91 5.46 -1.75
N PHE A 17 10.61 4.76 -2.84
CA PHE A 17 11.55 3.88 -3.52
C PHE A 17 11.59 4.08 -5.05
N GLY A 18 10.63 4.81 -5.61
CA GLY A 18 10.60 5.18 -7.02
C GLY A 18 9.95 4.15 -7.95
N LEU A 19 9.83 4.56 -9.22
CA LEU A 19 9.14 3.80 -10.27
C LEU A 19 9.82 2.48 -10.62
N GLU A 20 11.15 2.45 -10.62
CA GLU A 20 11.92 1.26 -11.01
C GLU A 20 11.62 0.07 -10.10
N LEU A 21 11.53 0.30 -8.78
CA LEU A 21 11.17 -0.76 -7.83
C LEU A 21 9.73 -1.22 -8.06
N TRP A 22 8.80 -0.28 -8.26
CA TRP A 22 7.40 -0.60 -8.48
C TRP A 22 7.20 -1.48 -9.72
N GLU A 23 7.79 -1.09 -10.86
CA GLU A 23 7.72 -1.88 -12.09
C GLU A 23 8.37 -3.26 -11.94
N THR A 24 9.49 -3.35 -11.23
CA THR A 24 10.17 -4.62 -10.96
C THR A 24 9.25 -5.57 -10.20
N VAL A 25 8.62 -5.09 -9.13
CA VAL A 25 7.69 -5.87 -8.32
C VAL A 25 6.44 -6.28 -9.11
N LEU A 26 5.90 -5.42 -9.98
CA LEU A 26 4.77 -5.78 -10.84
C LEU A 26 5.12 -6.90 -11.82
N ARG A 27 6.28 -6.80 -12.48
CA ARG A 27 6.79 -7.83 -13.42
C ARG A 27 6.97 -9.18 -12.75
N GLU A 28 7.54 -9.22 -11.54
CA GLU A 28 7.70 -10.46 -10.77
C GLU A 28 6.38 -11.17 -10.45
N ASN A 29 5.29 -10.41 -10.34
CA ASN A 29 3.96 -10.91 -10.00
C ASN A 29 3.06 -11.12 -11.22
N ASN A 30 3.59 -10.97 -12.45
CA ASN A 30 2.83 -11.03 -13.70
C ASN A 30 1.65 -10.06 -13.74
N ILE A 31 1.82 -8.87 -13.15
CA ILE A 31 0.84 -7.79 -13.18
C ILE A 31 1.29 -6.77 -14.22
N ASP A 32 0.33 -6.23 -14.97
CA ASP A 32 0.57 -5.17 -15.95
C ASP A 32 1.22 -3.94 -15.29
N ILE A 33 2.25 -3.37 -15.93
CA ILE A 33 2.94 -2.17 -15.44
C ILE A 33 2.04 -0.94 -15.50
N ASP A 34 1.08 -0.93 -16.42
CA ASP A 34 0.12 0.17 -16.63
C ASP A 34 -1.15 -0.01 -15.78
N ILE A 35 -1.15 -0.94 -14.82
CA ILE A 35 -2.31 -1.19 -13.97
C ILE A 35 -2.67 0.05 -13.14
N GLU A 36 -3.96 0.40 -13.18
CA GLU A 36 -4.58 1.37 -12.28
C GLU A 36 -5.57 0.65 -11.35
N PHE A 37 -5.40 0.87 -10.05
CA PHE A 37 -6.28 0.30 -9.03
C PHE A 37 -7.38 1.31 -8.69
N ALA A 38 -8.62 1.00 -9.07
CA ALA A 38 -9.76 1.83 -8.77
C ALA A 38 -10.09 1.79 -7.27
N ALA A 39 -10.09 2.94 -6.60
CA ALA A 39 -10.16 3.02 -5.14
C ALA A 39 -11.39 2.35 -4.51
N LEU A 40 -12.52 2.31 -5.21
CA LEU A 40 -13.80 1.75 -4.71
C LEU A 40 -14.14 0.37 -5.29
N GLU A 41 -13.20 -0.28 -5.97
CA GLU A 41 -13.37 -1.62 -6.51
C GLU A 41 -12.78 -2.68 -5.55
N TYR A 42 -13.35 -3.89 -5.60
CA TYR A 42 -12.84 -5.02 -4.83
C TYR A 42 -11.89 -5.88 -5.67
N TYR A 43 -10.71 -6.16 -5.12
CA TYR A 43 -9.71 -7.03 -5.72
C TYR A 43 -9.44 -8.24 -4.82
N PRO A 44 -9.06 -9.41 -5.35
CA PRO A 44 -8.60 -10.53 -4.53
C PRO A 44 -7.41 -10.14 -3.65
N ASP A 45 -7.28 -10.75 -2.47
CA ASP A 45 -6.19 -10.43 -1.54
C ASP A 45 -4.83 -10.98 -2.00
N GLY A 46 -4.85 -12.09 -2.75
CA GLY A 46 -3.65 -12.80 -3.23
C GLY A 46 -2.63 -11.89 -3.92
N PRO A 47 -3.03 -11.12 -4.96
CA PRO A 47 -2.15 -10.16 -5.62
C PRO A 47 -1.46 -9.17 -4.68
N LEU A 48 -2.18 -8.56 -3.74
CA LEU A 48 -1.57 -7.65 -2.76
C LEU A 48 -0.51 -8.35 -1.91
N VAL A 49 -0.85 -9.52 -1.37
CA VAL A 49 0.07 -10.28 -0.51
C VAL A 49 1.34 -10.62 -1.29
N ALA A 50 1.20 -11.02 -2.56
CA ALA A 50 2.32 -11.32 -3.44
C ALA A 50 3.19 -10.07 -3.71
N LEU A 51 2.59 -8.91 -3.94
CA LEU A 51 3.29 -7.62 -4.07
C LEU A 51 4.11 -7.29 -2.81
N VAL A 52 3.52 -7.45 -1.62
CA VAL A 52 4.22 -7.18 -0.35
C VAL A 52 5.40 -8.15 -0.15
N VAL A 53 5.23 -9.42 -0.51
CA VAL A 53 6.32 -10.42 -0.45
C VAL A 53 7.45 -10.04 -1.41
N SER A 54 7.14 -9.63 -2.64
CA SER A 54 8.14 -9.17 -3.61
C SER A 54 8.84 -7.88 -3.18
N LEU A 55 8.12 -6.92 -2.60
CA LEU A 55 8.68 -5.70 -2.02
C LEU A 55 9.67 -6.02 -0.90
N SER A 56 9.27 -6.88 0.05
CA SER A 56 10.13 -7.34 1.14
C SER A 56 11.44 -7.96 0.62
N LYS A 57 11.36 -8.80 -0.42
CA LYS A 57 12.55 -9.40 -1.06
C LYS A 57 13.46 -8.37 -1.69
N ASN A 58 12.92 -7.44 -2.48
CA ASN A 58 13.70 -6.43 -3.20
C ASN A 58 14.31 -5.39 -2.25
N LEU A 59 13.64 -5.07 -1.15
CA LEU A 59 14.12 -4.13 -0.13
C LEU A 59 15.06 -4.79 0.89
N GLY A 60 15.15 -6.12 0.93
CA GLY A 60 15.95 -6.85 1.91
C GLY A 60 15.47 -6.70 3.35
N VAL A 61 14.17 -6.44 3.56
CA VAL A 61 13.54 -6.27 4.88
C VAL A 61 12.55 -7.40 5.16
N SER A 62 12.19 -7.62 6.42
CA SER A 62 11.15 -8.59 6.75
C SER A 62 9.78 -8.14 6.21
N ILE A 63 8.87 -9.10 5.98
CA ILE A 63 7.49 -8.80 5.59
C ILE A 63 6.82 -7.95 6.67
N ASP A 64 7.05 -8.27 7.93
CA ASP A 64 6.49 -7.55 9.08
C ASP A 64 6.96 -6.08 9.10
N ASP A 65 8.24 -5.83 8.82
CA ASP A 65 8.76 -4.45 8.73
C ASP A 65 8.14 -3.70 7.55
N CYS A 66 7.92 -4.36 6.42
CA CYS A 66 7.27 -3.77 5.25
C CYS A 66 5.82 -3.37 5.57
N LEU A 67 5.05 -4.27 6.18
CA LEU A 67 3.68 -4.02 6.61
C LEU A 67 3.59 -2.95 7.70
N TYR A 68 4.52 -2.96 8.66
CA TYR A 68 4.59 -1.96 9.71
C TYR A 68 4.86 -0.55 9.11
N LYS A 69 5.83 -0.45 8.20
CA LYS A 69 6.11 0.80 7.48
C LYS A 69 4.89 1.30 6.70
N PHE A 70 4.20 0.40 6.01
CA PHE A 70 2.96 0.73 5.30
C PHE A 70 1.88 1.25 6.25
N GLY A 71 1.67 0.59 7.39
CA GLY A 71 0.70 1.01 8.40
C GLY A 71 1.00 2.40 9.00
N VAL A 72 2.28 2.71 9.21
CA VAL A 72 2.71 4.04 9.69
C VAL A 72 2.50 5.10 8.60
N TRP A 73 2.79 4.77 7.34
CA TRP A 73 2.71 5.71 6.22
C TRP A 73 1.26 6.00 5.77
N ILE A 74 0.37 5.00 5.80
CA ILE A 74 -0.98 5.14 5.22
C ILE A 74 -1.87 6.14 5.99
N ILE A 75 -1.72 6.26 7.32
CA ILE A 75 -2.57 7.15 8.13
C ILE A 75 -2.41 8.63 7.74
N PRO A 76 -1.20 9.23 7.75
CA PRO A 76 -1.03 10.60 7.30
C PRO A 76 -1.44 10.79 5.83
N TYR A 77 -1.10 9.82 4.97
CA TYR A 77 -1.52 9.84 3.56
C TYR A 77 -3.06 9.93 3.42
N LEU A 78 -3.82 9.12 4.15
CA LEU A 78 -5.28 9.16 4.12
C LEU A 78 -5.84 10.49 4.64
N ILE A 79 -5.25 11.07 5.70
CA ILE A 79 -5.66 12.38 6.23
C ILE A 79 -5.49 13.47 5.17
N GLU A 80 -4.37 13.47 4.46
CA GLU A 80 -4.05 14.45 3.41
C GLU A 80 -4.92 14.26 2.16
N ASN A 81 -5.35 13.02 1.88
CA ASN A 81 -6.15 12.66 0.71
C ASN A 81 -7.67 12.57 0.98
N GLY A 82 -8.16 13.38 1.94
CA GLY A 82 -9.60 13.60 2.13
C GLY A 82 -10.30 12.67 3.12
N TYR A 83 -9.59 11.75 3.78
CA TYR A 83 -10.18 10.84 4.77
C TYR A 83 -10.07 11.35 6.22
N LYS A 84 -9.68 12.62 6.42
CA LYS A 84 -9.54 13.22 7.75
C LYS A 84 -10.80 13.10 8.61
N GLU A 85 -11.97 13.37 8.04
CA GLU A 85 -13.24 13.26 8.78
C GLU A 85 -13.54 11.81 9.15
N HIS A 86 -13.33 10.87 8.23
CA HIS A 86 -13.49 9.43 8.48
C HIS A 86 -12.57 8.95 9.61
N ILE A 87 -11.31 9.36 9.63
CA ILE A 87 -10.36 9.01 10.68
C ILE A 87 -10.76 9.63 12.02
N SER A 88 -11.29 10.86 12.00
CA SER A 88 -11.74 11.56 13.21
C SER A 88 -12.93 10.85 13.88
N CYS A 89 -13.76 10.13 13.11
CA CYS A 89 -14.84 9.28 13.64
C CYS A 89 -14.33 8.06 14.41
N LEU A 90 -13.07 7.63 14.21
CA LEU A 90 -12.46 6.49 14.91
C LEU A 90 -12.05 6.83 16.36
N GLY A 91 -12.09 8.12 16.73
CA GLY A 91 -11.75 8.62 18.06
C GLY A 91 -10.48 9.48 18.08
N GLY A 92 -10.25 10.15 19.21
CA GLY A 92 -9.13 11.08 19.37
C GLY A 92 -7.90 10.49 20.08
N ASN A 93 -7.95 9.23 20.52
CA ASN A 93 -6.85 8.55 21.19
C ASN A 93 -6.92 7.04 20.99
N LEU A 94 -5.77 6.38 21.15
CA LEU A 94 -5.71 4.94 21.35
C LEU A 94 -6.13 4.66 22.79
N LYS A 95 -7.13 3.79 22.99
CA LYS A 95 -7.41 3.25 24.32
C LYS A 95 -6.35 2.20 24.64
N VAL A 96 -5.58 2.46 25.68
CA VAL A 96 -4.56 1.56 26.23
C VAL A 96 -5.13 0.85 27.45
#